data_AF-A0A1H2S2B2-F1
#
_entry.id   AF-A0A1H2S2B2-F1
#
_cell.length_a   1.000
_cell.length_b   1.000
_cell.length_c   1.000
_cell.angle_alpha   90.00
_cell.angle_beta   90.00
_cell.angle_gamma   90.00
#
_symmetry.space_group_name_H-M   'P 1'
#
loop_
_entity.id
_entity.type
_entity.pdbx_description
1 polymer ?
#
loop_
_entity_poly.entity_id
_entity_poly.type
_entity_poly.pdbx_seq_one_letter_code
_entity_poly.pdbx_strand_id
1 'polypeptide(L)'
;MGEPITSIQRPQTAAIKSRQSTHERVMAQLASDEEGVIAGLRLLGALEDKGLLPLFTAMVERGDQVLARGVEALNTPSGISTLQIAITLLQWVGKLDPDSVSTLLTALTAGVNRVAGKDDGTAVSVSESGARPLGIYDLLAKFQDPSVNTAIAYLFEFLAGMGEALRAARLSK
;
A
#
# COMPACT_ATOMS: atom_id res chain seq x y z
N MET A 1 35.68 28.55 -65.46
CA MET A 1 36.19 28.65 -64.08
C MET A 1 35.01 29.11 -63.23
N GLY A 2 34.57 28.30 -62.26
CA GLY A 2 33.46 28.65 -61.37
C GLY A 2 34.01 29.09 -60.02
N GLU A 3 33.61 30.27 -59.55
CA GLU A 3 33.99 30.77 -58.22
C GLU A 3 33.22 30.01 -57.12
N PRO A 4 33.81 29.81 -55.93
CA PRO A 4 33.27 28.88 -54.95
C PRO A 4 32.09 29.47 -54.18
N ILE A 5 31.10 28.61 -53.94
CA ILE A 5 29.88 28.89 -53.18
C ILE A 5 30.15 28.91 -51.67
N THR A 6 29.80 30.06 -51.09
CA THR A 6 29.09 30.27 -49.81
C THR A 6 29.60 29.57 -48.55
N SER A 7 30.15 30.40 -47.66
CA SER A 7 30.28 30.15 -46.22
C SER A 7 28.96 29.66 -45.62
N ILE A 8 28.93 28.41 -45.16
CA ILE A 8 27.82 27.85 -44.38
C ILE A 8 27.95 28.38 -42.95
N GLN A 9 27.31 29.52 -42.67
CA GLN A 9 27.11 29.96 -41.29
C GLN A 9 26.07 29.04 -40.63
N ARG A 10 26.52 28.21 -39.69
CA ARG A 10 25.65 27.36 -38.86
C ARG A 10 24.61 28.22 -38.13
N PRO A 11 23.31 27.86 -38.14
CA PRO A 11 22.25 28.68 -37.56
C PRO A 11 22.25 28.60 -36.04
N GLN A 12 23.08 29.43 -35.39
CA GLN A 12 23.00 29.67 -33.94
C GLN A 12 21.65 30.30 -33.54
N THR A 13 20.94 30.91 -34.49
CA THR A 13 19.63 31.54 -34.33
C THR A 13 18.47 30.55 -34.11
N ALA A 14 18.61 29.28 -34.51
CA ALA A 14 17.54 28.28 -34.39
C ALA A 14 17.32 27.83 -32.94
N ALA A 15 18.39 27.72 -32.13
CA ALA A 15 18.30 27.30 -30.73
C ALA A 15 17.65 28.36 -29.83
N ILE A 16 17.89 29.66 -30.11
CA ILE A 16 17.33 30.77 -29.32
C ILE A 16 15.85 31.00 -29.66
N LYS A 17 15.47 30.97 -30.95
CA LYS A 17 14.05 31.04 -31.36
C LYS A 17 13.23 29.85 -30.85
N SER A 18 13.81 28.65 -30.86
CA SER A 18 13.19 27.46 -30.27
C SER A 18 12.88 27.67 -28.79
N ARG A 19 13.83 28.18 -28.00
CA ARG A 19 13.63 28.40 -26.56
C ARG A 19 12.57 29.45 -26.27
N GLN A 20 12.57 30.56 -27.00
CA GLN A 20 11.61 31.66 -26.84
C GLN A 20 10.18 31.21 -27.21
N SER A 21 10.03 30.44 -28.29
CA SER A 21 8.75 29.84 -28.68
C SER A 21 8.22 28.80 -27.69
N THR A 22 9.13 28.08 -26.99
CA THR A 22 8.76 27.14 -25.93
C THR A 22 8.29 27.88 -24.68
N HIS A 23 8.97 28.96 -24.29
CA HIS A 23 8.53 29.81 -23.17
C HIS A 23 7.16 30.43 -23.41
N GLU A 24 6.91 30.98 -24.59
CA GLU A 24 5.60 31.55 -24.96
C GLU A 24 4.49 30.50 -25.00
N ARG A 25 4.78 29.30 -25.52
CA ARG A 25 3.81 28.19 -25.51
C ARG A 25 3.49 27.71 -24.09
N VAL A 26 4.50 27.55 -23.24
CA VAL A 26 4.31 27.15 -21.84
C VAL A 26 3.53 28.24 -21.10
N MET A 27 3.88 29.52 -21.26
CA MET A 27 3.14 30.64 -20.67
C MET A 27 1.68 30.69 -21.13
N ALA A 28 1.42 30.50 -22.42
CA ALA A 28 0.05 30.49 -22.96
C ALA A 28 -0.76 29.30 -22.44
N GLN A 29 -0.13 28.13 -22.27
CA GLN A 29 -0.78 26.93 -21.79
C GLN A 29 -1.03 26.96 -20.27
N LEU A 30 -0.10 27.55 -19.50
CA LEU A 30 -0.28 27.85 -18.07
C LEU A 30 -1.36 28.91 -17.85
N ALA A 31 -1.44 29.93 -18.71
CA ALA A 31 -2.45 30.98 -18.64
C ALA A 31 -3.85 30.50 -19.06
N SER A 32 -3.93 29.41 -19.82
CA SER A 32 -5.21 28.82 -20.24
C SER A 32 -5.85 27.94 -19.16
N ASP A 33 -5.06 27.48 -18.18
CA ASP A 33 -5.51 26.61 -17.08
C ASP A 33 -4.82 27.04 -15.76
N GLU A 34 -4.96 28.33 -15.44
CA GLU A 34 -4.33 28.96 -14.27
C GLU A 34 -4.74 28.24 -12.97
N GLU A 35 -6.01 27.87 -12.84
CA GLU A 35 -6.53 27.17 -11.66
C GLU A 35 -5.94 25.76 -11.50
N GLY A 36 -5.85 24.98 -12.58
CA GLY A 36 -5.26 23.64 -12.56
C GLY A 36 -3.78 23.66 -12.19
N VAL A 37 -3.03 24.63 -12.72
CA VAL A 37 -1.60 24.81 -12.42
C VAL A 37 -1.38 25.21 -10.96
N ILE A 38 -2.15 26.16 -10.45
CA ILE A 38 -2.07 26.59 -9.05
C ILE A 38 -2.44 25.43 -8.11
N ALA A 39 -3.48 24.64 -8.44
CA ALA A 39 -3.87 23.47 -7.67
C ALA A 39 -2.77 22.39 -7.65
N GLY A 40 -2.14 22.12 -8.79
CA GLY A 40 -1.02 21.17 -8.89
C GLY A 40 0.19 21.60 -8.08
N LEU A 41 0.57 22.88 -8.14
CA LEU A 41 1.67 23.43 -7.34
C LEU A 41 1.39 23.35 -5.83
N ARG A 42 0.14 23.61 -5.41
CA ARG A 42 -0.28 23.44 -4.01
C ARG A 42 -0.18 21.99 -3.54
N LEU A 43 -0.60 21.04 -4.37
CA LEU A 43 -0.47 19.61 -4.07
C LEU A 43 1.00 19.19 -3.92
N LEU A 44 1.85 19.63 -4.86
CA LEU A 44 3.28 19.33 -4.83
C LEU A 44 3.94 19.91 -3.57
N GLY A 45 3.61 21.15 -3.21
CA GLY A 45 4.07 21.78 -1.97
C GLY A 45 3.63 21.00 -0.73
N ALA A 46 2.36 20.61 -0.65
CA ALA A 46 1.85 19.82 0.48
C ALA A 46 2.49 18.43 0.62
N LEU A 47 2.93 17.83 -0.51
CA LEU A 47 3.66 16.55 -0.51
C LEU A 47 5.11 16.73 -0.04
N GLU A 48 5.77 17.80 -0.49
CA GLU A 48 7.14 18.15 -0.08
C GLU A 48 7.22 18.47 1.41
N ASP A 49 6.28 19.27 1.93
CA ASP A 49 6.20 19.64 3.36
C ASP A 49 6.06 18.41 4.27
N LYS A 50 5.50 17.31 3.75
CA LYS A 50 5.32 16.04 4.47
C LYS A 50 6.44 15.03 4.18
N GLY A 51 7.43 15.38 3.37
CA GLY A 51 8.51 14.49 2.92
C GLY A 51 8.02 13.32 2.06
N LEU A 52 6.80 13.40 1.51
CA LEU A 52 6.16 12.34 0.73
C LEU A 52 6.43 12.45 -0.77
N LEU A 53 6.97 13.59 -1.23
CA LEU A 53 7.24 13.84 -2.64
C LEU A 53 8.09 12.73 -3.29
N PRO A 54 9.22 12.27 -2.69
CA PRO A 54 10.04 11.22 -3.30
C PRO A 54 9.30 9.87 -3.43
N LEU A 55 8.47 9.54 -2.43
CA LEU A 55 7.68 8.31 -2.41
C LEU A 55 6.60 8.33 -3.50
N PHE A 56 5.88 9.45 -3.62
CA PHE A 56 4.86 9.64 -4.65
C PHE A 56 5.46 9.62 -6.06
N THR A 57 6.59 10.30 -6.27
CA THR A 57 7.29 10.28 -7.55
C THR A 57 7.71 8.86 -7.94
N ALA A 58 8.32 8.10 -7.03
CA ALA A 58 8.73 6.73 -7.29
C ALA A 58 7.54 5.79 -7.59
N MET A 59 6.38 6.03 -6.95
CA MET A 59 5.16 5.27 -7.21
C MET A 59 4.58 5.58 -8.59
N VAL A 60 4.60 6.84 -9.01
CA VAL A 60 4.12 7.27 -10.33
C VAL A 60 5.03 6.77 -11.44
N GLU A 61 6.35 6.91 -11.30
CA GLU A 61 7.33 6.44 -12.29
C GLU A 61 7.26 4.92 -12.54
N ARG A 62 6.82 4.15 -11.54
CA ARG A 62 6.67 2.69 -11.63
C ARG A 62 5.23 2.24 -11.91
N GLY A 63 4.27 3.18 -11.95
CA GLY A 63 2.84 2.94 -11.79
C GLY A 63 1.99 2.98 -13.07
N ASP A 64 2.54 2.67 -14.25
CA ASP A 64 1.88 2.95 -15.53
C ASP A 64 0.51 2.24 -15.74
N GLN A 65 0.32 1.00 -15.25
CA GLN A 65 -0.93 0.26 -15.50
C GLN A 65 -1.98 0.39 -14.40
N VAL A 66 -1.54 0.64 -13.16
CA VAL A 66 -2.42 0.72 -11.99
C VAL A 66 -3.02 2.10 -11.88
N LEU A 67 -2.28 3.16 -12.25
CA LEU A 67 -2.80 4.53 -12.19
C LEU A 67 -3.87 4.77 -13.26
N ALA A 68 -3.66 4.29 -14.50
CA ALA A 68 -4.63 4.45 -15.58
C ALA A 68 -5.97 3.75 -15.30
N ARG A 69 -5.96 2.55 -14.71
CA ARG A 69 -7.20 1.83 -14.34
C ARG A 69 -7.74 2.21 -12.96
N GLY A 70 -6.85 2.60 -12.04
CA GLY A 70 -7.17 2.92 -10.66
C GLY A 70 -7.86 4.28 -10.52
N VAL A 71 -7.46 5.29 -11.29
CA VAL A 71 -8.10 6.61 -11.26
C VAL A 71 -9.57 6.51 -11.68
N GLU A 72 -9.88 5.72 -12.71
CA GLU A 72 -11.25 5.53 -13.17
C GLU A 72 -12.09 4.73 -12.18
N ALA A 73 -11.50 3.70 -11.53
CA ALA A 73 -12.15 2.96 -10.45
C ALA A 73 -12.42 3.83 -9.21
N LEU A 74 -11.51 4.74 -8.88
CA LEU A 74 -11.62 5.67 -7.75
C LEU A 74 -12.56 6.85 -8.01
N ASN A 75 -12.79 7.21 -9.27
CA ASN A 75 -13.72 8.27 -9.67
C ASN A 75 -15.21 7.87 -9.52
N THR A 76 -15.48 6.65 -9.04
CA THR A 76 -16.83 6.23 -8.67
C THR A 76 -17.11 6.51 -7.19
N PRO A 77 -18.37 6.77 -6.77
CA PRO A 77 -18.71 6.91 -5.35
C PRO A 77 -18.25 5.73 -4.49
N SER A 78 -18.31 4.52 -5.06
CA SER A 78 -17.81 3.29 -4.44
C SER A 78 -16.29 3.27 -4.28
N GLY A 79 -15.55 3.79 -5.27
CA GLY A 79 -14.09 3.93 -5.21
C GLY A 79 -13.62 4.89 -4.13
N ILE A 80 -14.28 6.06 -4.03
CA ILE A 80 -13.99 7.04 -2.97
C ILE A 80 -14.28 6.43 -1.58
N SER A 81 -15.39 5.72 -1.41
CA SER A 81 -15.72 5.04 -0.15
C SER A 81 -14.69 3.97 0.21
N THR A 82 -14.24 3.19 -0.77
CA THR A 82 -13.20 2.17 -0.57
C THR A 82 -11.88 2.79 -0.14
N LEU A 83 -11.49 3.93 -0.73
CA LEU A 83 -10.29 4.66 -0.33
C LEU A 83 -10.40 5.18 1.10
N GLN A 84 -11.56 5.69 1.51
CA GLN A 84 -11.79 6.11 2.89
C GLN A 84 -11.66 4.95 3.87
N ILE A 85 -12.18 3.77 3.53
CA ILE A 85 -12.02 2.56 4.35
C ILE A 85 -10.54 2.19 4.45
N ALA A 86 -9.80 2.19 3.33
CA ALA A 86 -8.38 1.88 3.33
C ALA A 86 -7.56 2.84 4.20
N ILE A 87 -7.82 4.15 4.10
CA ILE A 87 -7.18 5.16 4.94
C ILE A 87 -7.54 4.96 6.41
N THR A 88 -8.81 4.66 6.71
CA THR A 88 -9.28 4.42 8.08
C THR A 88 -8.60 3.20 8.69
N LEU A 89 -8.44 2.12 7.92
CA LEU A 89 -7.70 0.94 8.33
C LEU A 89 -6.23 1.27 8.59
N LEU A 90 -5.60 2.05 7.71
CA LEU A 90 -4.21 2.46 7.87
C LEU A 90 -4.01 3.31 9.14
N GLN A 91 -4.94 4.22 9.42
CA GLN A 91 -4.96 5.00 10.66
C GLN A 91 -5.17 4.14 11.90
N TRP A 92 -6.05 3.13 11.81
CA TRP A 92 -6.29 2.21 12.91
C TRP A 92 -5.05 1.36 13.21
N VAL A 93 -4.41 0.80 12.17
CA VAL A 93 -3.14 0.08 12.28
C VAL A 93 -2.05 0.97 12.88
N GLY A 94 -1.97 2.24 12.47
CA GLY A 94 -1.01 3.19 13.02
C GLY A 94 -1.24 3.58 14.49
N LYS A 95 -2.41 3.25 15.07
CA LYS A 95 -2.71 3.45 16.50
C LYS A 95 -2.43 2.21 17.35
N LEU A 96 -2.15 1.06 16.73
CA LEU A 96 -1.82 -0.16 17.43
C LEU A 96 -0.39 -0.07 17.99
N ASP A 97 -0.18 -0.72 19.13
CA ASP A 97 1.13 -0.88 19.71
C ASP A 97 2.04 -1.73 18.78
N PRO A 98 3.20 -1.19 18.33
CA PRO A 98 4.07 -1.89 17.37
C PRO A 98 4.57 -3.25 17.88
N ASP A 99 4.84 -3.37 19.18
CA ASP A 99 5.35 -4.59 19.79
C ASP A 99 4.28 -5.69 19.81
N SER A 100 3.04 -5.31 20.12
CA SER A 100 1.87 -6.20 20.05
C SER A 100 1.62 -6.69 18.62
N VAL A 101 1.69 -5.81 17.62
CA VAL A 101 1.53 -6.18 16.21
C VAL A 101 2.66 -7.11 15.75
N SER A 102 3.91 -6.78 16.10
CA SER A 102 5.08 -7.62 15.77
C SER A 102 4.92 -9.02 16.35
N THR A 103 4.55 -9.12 17.63
CA THR A 103 4.35 -10.39 18.32
C THR A 103 3.28 -11.25 17.64
N LEU A 104 2.14 -10.65 17.27
CA LEU A 104 1.07 -11.35 16.56
C LEU A 104 1.50 -11.84 15.17
N LEU A 105 2.22 -11.01 14.41
CA LEU A 105 2.72 -11.38 13.08
C LEU A 105 3.76 -12.50 13.16
N THR A 106 4.65 -12.46 14.15
CA THR A 106 5.62 -13.52 14.40
C THR A 106 4.93 -14.82 14.79
N ALA A 107 3.95 -14.77 15.69
CA ALA A 107 3.17 -15.95 16.07
C ALA A 107 2.40 -16.55 14.88
N LEU A 108 1.81 -15.71 14.03
CA LEU A 108 1.12 -16.15 12.81
C LEU A 108 2.09 -16.80 11.83
N THR A 109 3.27 -16.20 11.64
CA THR A 109 4.32 -16.73 10.76
C THR A 109 4.84 -18.08 11.27
N ALA A 110 5.07 -18.22 12.58
CA ALA A 110 5.44 -19.49 13.19
C ALA A 110 4.37 -20.57 12.97
N GLY A 111 3.08 -20.21 13.08
CA GLY A 111 1.97 -21.11 12.75
C GLY A 111 1.98 -21.58 11.29
N VAL A 112 2.18 -20.65 10.34
CA VAL A 112 2.29 -20.96 8.91
C VAL A 112 3.50 -21.85 8.63
N ASN A 113 4.67 -21.54 9.21
CA ASN A 113 5.88 -22.34 9.05
C ASN A 113 5.72 -23.76 9.62
N ARG A 114 5.03 -23.90 10.75
CA ARG A 114 4.72 -25.20 11.35
C ARG A 114 3.79 -26.04 10.47
N VAL A 115 2.78 -25.43 9.85
CA VAL A 115 1.91 -26.10 8.88
C VAL A 115 2.67 -26.46 7.60
N ALA A 116 3.59 -25.59 7.17
CA ALA A 116 4.44 -25.81 6.01
C ALA A 116 5.61 -26.79 6.28
N GLY A 117 5.76 -27.31 7.50
CA GLY A 117 6.81 -28.25 7.89
C GLY A 117 8.24 -27.69 7.86
N LYS A 118 8.39 -26.36 7.96
CA LYS A 118 9.70 -25.68 7.86
C LYS A 118 10.51 -25.68 9.16
N ASP A 119 9.84 -25.82 10.29
CA ASP A 119 10.49 -25.86 11.61
C ASP A 119 10.52 -27.32 12.11
N ASP A 120 11.73 -27.87 12.25
CA ASP A 120 12.10 -29.09 13.01
C ASP A 120 11.74 -30.49 12.48
N GLY A 121 11.58 -30.72 11.17
CA GLY A 121 11.54 -32.09 10.61
C GLY A 121 10.34 -32.95 11.06
N THR A 122 9.50 -32.41 11.94
CA THR A 122 8.16 -32.87 12.28
C THR A 122 7.17 -32.04 11.49
N ALA A 123 7.17 -32.21 10.16
CA ALA A 123 6.02 -31.80 9.38
C ALA A 123 4.80 -32.47 10.03
N VAL A 124 3.90 -31.67 10.63
CA VAL A 124 2.56 -32.17 10.91
C VAL A 124 1.95 -32.31 9.53
N SER A 125 2.04 -33.51 8.96
CA SER A 125 1.41 -33.88 7.71
C SER A 125 -0.10 -33.73 7.87
N VAL A 126 -0.60 -32.50 7.72
CA VAL A 126 -2.03 -32.23 7.54
C VAL A 126 -2.50 -32.89 6.24
N SER A 127 -1.58 -33.23 5.34
CA SER A 127 -1.85 -34.04 4.16
C SER A 127 -0.57 -34.69 3.64
N GLU A 128 -0.18 -35.85 4.17
CA GLU A 128 0.53 -36.87 3.38
C GLU A 128 0.12 -38.27 3.88
N SER A 129 -0.57 -39.00 3.00
CA SER A 129 -0.76 -40.46 2.95
C SER A 129 -0.75 -41.25 4.26
N GLY A 130 -1.94 -41.58 4.78
CA GLY A 130 -2.14 -42.73 5.69
C GLY A 130 -2.24 -42.44 7.19
N ALA A 131 -2.23 -41.17 7.61
CA ALA A 131 -2.44 -40.81 9.01
C ALA A 131 -3.88 -41.11 9.47
N ARG A 132 -4.03 -41.81 10.60
CA ARG A 132 -5.34 -42.07 11.22
C ARG A 132 -6.08 -40.74 11.45
N PRO A 133 -7.41 -40.69 11.25
CA PRO A 133 -8.17 -39.48 11.56
C PRO A 133 -7.93 -39.10 13.02
N LEU A 134 -7.76 -37.81 13.30
CA LEU A 134 -7.58 -37.33 14.68
C LEU A 134 -8.71 -37.87 15.56
N GLY A 135 -8.37 -38.65 16.59
CA GLY A 135 -9.33 -39.12 17.55
C GLY A 135 -9.76 -38.01 18.51
N ILE A 136 -10.92 -38.17 19.14
CA ILE A 136 -11.41 -37.25 20.20
C ILE A 136 -10.39 -37.15 21.34
N TYR A 137 -9.71 -38.26 21.66
CA TYR A 137 -8.63 -38.29 22.66
C TYR A 137 -7.40 -37.48 22.23
N ASP A 138 -7.01 -37.55 20.95
CA ASP A 138 -5.87 -36.76 20.42
C ASP A 138 -6.19 -35.26 20.42
N LEU A 139 -7.45 -34.89 20.15
CA LEU A 139 -7.90 -33.52 20.29
C LEU A 139 -7.81 -33.05 21.74
N LEU A 140 -8.28 -33.85 22.68
CA LEU A 140 -8.22 -33.50 24.11
C LEU A 140 -6.77 -33.38 24.60
N ALA A 141 -5.88 -34.26 24.14
CA ALA A 141 -4.45 -34.16 24.40
C ALA A 141 -3.83 -32.89 23.81
N LYS A 142 -4.21 -32.50 22.58
CA LYS A 142 -3.76 -31.26 21.95
C LYS A 142 -4.29 -30.01 22.65
N PHE A 143 -5.49 -30.05 23.20
CA PHE A 143 -6.03 -28.95 24.02
C PHE A 143 -5.27 -28.79 25.34
N GLN A 144 -4.68 -29.86 25.88
CA GLN A 144 -3.81 -29.80 27.07
C GLN A 144 -2.39 -29.31 26.76
N ASP A 145 -1.98 -29.25 25.49
CA ASP A 145 -0.68 -28.70 25.10
C ASP A 145 -0.59 -27.21 25.54
N PRO A 146 0.44 -26.82 26.31
CA PRO A 146 0.60 -25.45 26.80
C PRO A 146 0.59 -24.40 25.69
N SER A 147 1.13 -24.71 24.51
CA SER A 147 1.24 -23.81 23.37
C SER A 147 -0.13 -23.57 22.72
N VAL A 148 -0.91 -24.65 22.57
CA VAL A 148 -2.27 -24.60 22.01
C VAL A 148 -3.21 -23.86 22.99
N ASN A 149 -3.11 -24.17 24.27
CA ASN A 149 -3.89 -23.49 25.31
C ASN A 149 -3.59 -21.98 25.36
N THR A 150 -2.31 -21.59 25.25
CA THR A 150 -1.92 -20.18 25.20
C THR A 150 -2.57 -19.46 24.02
N ALA A 151 -2.51 -20.03 22.81
CA ALA A 151 -3.13 -19.42 21.63
C ALA A 151 -4.66 -19.31 21.75
N ILE A 152 -5.32 -20.32 22.32
CA ILE A 152 -6.76 -20.31 22.57
C ILE A 152 -7.14 -19.26 23.63
N ALA A 153 -6.35 -19.13 24.69
CA ALA A 153 -6.54 -18.09 25.70
C ALA A 153 -6.44 -16.69 25.08
N TYR A 154 -5.41 -16.42 24.27
CA TYR A 154 -5.30 -15.16 23.52
C TYR A 154 -6.51 -14.90 22.63
N LEU A 155 -7.00 -15.92 21.94
CA LEU A 155 -8.19 -15.80 21.09
C LEU A 155 -9.43 -15.44 21.92
N PHE A 156 -9.64 -16.09 23.08
CA PHE A 156 -10.78 -15.77 23.93
C PHE A 156 -10.70 -14.38 24.57
N GLU A 157 -9.52 -13.95 25.02
CA GLU A 157 -9.32 -12.58 25.50
C GLU A 157 -9.60 -11.54 24.41
N PHE A 158 -9.13 -11.80 23.17
CA PHE A 158 -9.45 -10.97 22.02
C PHE A 158 -10.97 -10.91 21.75
N LEU A 159 -11.65 -12.06 21.76
CA LEU A 159 -13.11 -12.14 21.59
C LEU A 159 -13.86 -11.41 22.71
N ALA A 160 -13.39 -11.50 23.96
CA ALA A 160 -13.98 -10.83 25.11
C ALA A 160 -13.90 -9.30 24.95
N GLY A 161 -12.72 -8.76 24.69
CA GLY A 161 -12.52 -7.32 24.49
C GLY A 161 -13.29 -6.78 23.27
N MET A 162 -13.31 -7.51 22.16
CA MET A 162 -14.12 -7.17 21.00
C MET A 162 -15.62 -7.14 21.34
N GLY A 163 -16.10 -8.14 22.09
CA GLY A 163 -17.50 -8.23 22.52
C GLY A 163 -17.92 -7.10 23.44
N GLU A 164 -17.06 -6.69 24.37
CA GLU A 164 -17.29 -5.53 25.25
C GLU A 164 -17.42 -4.23 24.46
N ALA A 165 -16.49 -3.98 23.53
CA ALA A 165 -16.52 -2.79 22.68
C ALA A 165 -17.80 -2.73 21.81
N LEU A 166 -18.21 -3.86 21.21
CA LEU A 166 -19.42 -3.93 20.40
C LEU A 166 -20.69 -3.70 21.23
N ARG A 167 -20.75 -4.23 22.46
CA ARG A 167 -21.88 -3.98 23.36
C ARG A 167 -21.94 -2.51 23.77
N ALA A 168 -20.81 -1.92 24.13
CA ALA A 168 -20.74 -0.50 24.49
C ALA A 168 -21.19 0.41 23.33
N ALA A 169 -20.74 0.13 22.10
CA ALA A 169 -21.16 0.86 20.92
C ALA A 169 -22.68 0.79 20.68
N ARG A 170 -23.29 -0.38 20.93
CA ARG A 170 -24.75 -0.60 20.79
C ARG A 170 -25.58 0.12 21.86
N LEU A 171 -25.03 0.35 23.05
CA LEU A 171 -25.70 1.03 24.16
C LEU A 171 -25.60 2.57 24.07
N SER A 172 -24.66 3.09 23.29
CA SER A 172 -24.50 4.54 23.05
C SER A 172 -25.40 5.11 21.93
N LYS A 173 -26.22 4.27 21.30
CA LYS A 173 -27.09 4.60 20.18
C LYS A 173 -28.55 4.45 20.56
#